data_AF-A0A672P8T6-F1
#
_entry.id   AF-A0A672P8T6-F1
#
_cell.length_a   1.000
_cell.length_b   1.000
_cell.length_c   1.000
_cell.angle_alpha   90.00
_cell.angle_beta   90.00
_cell.angle_gamma   90.00
#
_symmetry.space_group_name_H-M   'P 1'
#
loop_
_entity.id
_entity.type
_entity.pdbx_description
1 polymer ?
#
loop_
_entity_poly.entity_id
_entity_poly.type
_entity_poly.pdbx_seq_one_letter_code
_entity_poly.pdbx_strand_id
1 'polypeptide(L)'
;MRKSYNLLKHFFTDVVTGGLAAVIYTDAVQTLVMVIGALILMGFSFAEVGGFQAVLDKYPQAIPSIRVPNTTCGIPREDAFHIFRHPVTSDLPWPGVILGMSIPSMWYWCSDQVIVQRSLASKNIVHAKGGSLLAAYLKVLPFFMMVIPGMISRILYPDEVGCGDPDVCKQVCGNPVGCSDIAYAKLVMELLPAGLRGLMMAVMLAALMSSLTSIFNSSSTIFTMDLWRNIRRTASEWELMIVGSTQKGSNIRLTLIWLEMKNGLMPKPNVGLHQPLTLDRL
;
A
#
# COMPACT_ATOMS: atom_id res chain seq x y z
N MET A 1 21.29 -3.86 -9.47
CA MET A 1 21.47 -5.31 -9.23
C MET A 1 22.08 -5.62 -7.86
N ARG A 2 23.29 -5.16 -7.51
CA ARG A 2 23.94 -5.50 -6.21
C ARG A 2 23.24 -4.93 -4.97
N LYS A 3 22.66 -3.72 -5.05
CA LYS A 3 21.79 -3.14 -3.99
C LYS A 3 20.47 -3.92 -3.80
N SER A 4 19.77 -4.26 -4.89
CA SER A 4 18.56 -5.10 -4.81
C SER A 4 18.85 -6.47 -4.23
N TYR A 5 19.98 -7.09 -4.58
CA TYR A 5 20.38 -8.40 -4.05
C TYR A 5 20.66 -8.36 -2.54
N ASN A 6 21.35 -7.32 -2.04
CA ASN A 6 21.58 -7.16 -0.61
C ASN A 6 20.28 -6.88 0.17
N LEU A 7 19.36 -6.10 -0.41
CA LEU A 7 18.03 -5.87 0.17
C LEU A 7 17.21 -7.16 0.23
N LEU A 8 17.25 -7.97 -0.83
CA LEU A 8 16.63 -9.30 -0.89
C LEU A 8 17.26 -10.28 0.11
N LYS A 9 18.58 -10.20 0.34
CA LYS A 9 19.27 -11.06 1.30
C LYS A 9 18.91 -10.71 2.75
N HIS A 10 18.81 -9.43 3.09
CA HIS A 10 18.31 -8.99 4.39
C HIS A 10 16.85 -9.42 4.60
N PHE A 11 15.99 -9.18 3.60
CA PHE A 11 14.61 -9.66 3.60
C PHE A 11 14.49 -11.17 3.78
N PHE A 12 15.32 -11.95 3.08
CA PHE A 12 15.33 -13.40 3.20
C PHE A 12 15.74 -13.85 4.60
N THR A 13 16.67 -13.14 5.22
CA THR A 13 17.08 -13.41 6.61
C THR A 13 15.90 -13.12 7.54
N ASP A 14 15.30 -11.95 7.45
CA ASP A 14 14.19 -11.53 8.32
C ASP A 14 12.94 -12.45 8.20
N VAL A 15 12.59 -12.87 6.99
CA VAL A 15 11.43 -13.76 6.72
C VAL A 15 11.66 -15.18 7.26
N VAL A 16 12.90 -15.66 7.19
CA VAL A 16 13.27 -17.03 7.61
C VAL A 16 13.56 -17.09 9.11
N THR A 17 14.16 -16.06 9.71
CA THR A 17 14.56 -16.07 11.13
C THR A 17 13.55 -15.37 12.06
N GLY A 18 12.69 -14.47 11.56
CA GLY A 18 11.92 -13.56 12.41
C GLY A 18 10.81 -14.18 13.25
N GLY A 19 10.23 -15.31 12.87
CA GLY A 19 9.06 -15.87 13.55
C GLY A 19 7.87 -14.90 13.65
N LEU A 20 6.74 -15.34 14.20
CA LEU A 20 5.54 -14.49 14.31
C LEU A 20 5.74 -13.32 15.28
N ALA A 21 6.49 -13.53 16.37
CA ALA A 21 6.68 -12.53 17.42
C ALA A 21 7.51 -11.33 16.94
N ALA A 22 8.63 -11.54 16.23
CA ALA A 22 9.44 -10.41 15.78
C ALA A 22 8.68 -9.54 14.78
N VAL A 23 7.90 -10.16 13.88
CA VAL A 23 7.04 -9.45 12.91
C VAL A 23 6.04 -8.54 13.64
N ILE A 24 5.40 -9.02 14.71
CA ILE A 24 4.44 -8.20 15.47
C ILE A 24 5.13 -7.00 16.13
N TYR A 25 6.32 -7.18 16.71
CA TYR A 25 7.05 -6.08 17.35
C TYR A 25 7.52 -5.03 16.35
N THR A 26 8.06 -5.46 15.20
CA THR A 26 8.48 -4.53 14.14
C THR A 26 7.30 -3.76 13.58
N ASP A 27 6.16 -4.42 13.38
CA ASP A 27 4.93 -3.78 12.90
C ASP A 27 4.40 -2.74 13.89
N ALA A 28 4.49 -3.00 15.20
CA ALA A 28 4.05 -2.07 16.23
C ALA A 28 4.88 -0.77 16.20
N VAL A 29 6.21 -0.89 16.14
CA VAL A 29 7.12 0.26 16.02
C VAL A 29 6.87 1.01 14.71
N GLN A 30 6.76 0.28 13.60
CA GLN A 30 6.50 0.87 12.29
C GLN A 30 5.17 1.63 12.25
N THR A 31 4.12 1.10 12.90
CA THR A 31 2.82 1.76 12.99
C THR A 31 2.93 3.11 13.69
N LEU A 32 3.67 3.20 14.79
CA LEU A 32 3.90 4.47 15.50
C LEU A 32 4.60 5.50 14.60
N VAL A 33 5.66 5.08 13.91
CA VAL A 33 6.41 5.97 13.01
C VAL A 33 5.55 6.40 11.82
N MET A 34 4.76 5.49 11.23
CA MET A 34 3.83 5.81 10.14
C MET A 34 2.77 6.81 10.56
N VAL A 35 2.17 6.65 11.75
CA VAL A 35 1.14 7.57 12.24
C VAL A 35 1.73 8.97 12.47
N ILE A 36 2.88 9.07 13.14
CA ILE A 36 3.56 10.36 13.35
C ILE A 36 3.92 11.00 12.00
N GLY A 37 4.51 10.23 11.09
CA GLY A 37 4.89 10.69 9.76
C GLY A 37 3.70 11.17 8.93
N ALA A 38 2.57 10.45 8.97
CA ALA A 38 1.35 10.82 8.28
C ALA A 38 0.71 12.09 8.87
N LEU A 39 0.74 12.26 10.19
CA LEU A 39 0.28 13.49 10.84
C LEU A 39 1.14 14.70 10.47
N ILE A 40 2.47 14.55 10.41
CA ILE A 40 3.35 15.62 9.96
C ILE A 40 3.06 15.96 8.50
N LEU A 41 3.00 14.96 7.61
CA LEU A 41 2.68 15.17 6.20
C LEU A 41 1.33 15.86 6.00
N MET A 42 0.31 15.45 6.77
CA MET A 42 -1.00 16.10 6.77
C MET A 42 -0.88 17.59 7.12
N GLY A 43 -0.12 17.93 8.16
CA GLY A 43 0.15 19.32 8.55
C GLY A 43 0.81 20.15 7.43
N PHE A 44 1.88 19.63 6.82
CA PHE A 44 2.54 20.28 5.67
C PHE A 44 1.61 20.42 4.46
N SER A 45 0.82 19.38 4.17
CA SER A 45 -0.14 19.39 3.06
C SER A 45 -1.21 20.47 3.25
N PHE A 46 -1.71 20.65 4.47
CA PHE A 46 -2.66 21.72 4.78
C PHE A 46 -2.04 23.11 4.74
N ALA A 47 -0.77 23.24 5.15
CA ALA A 47 -0.05 24.51 5.06
C ALA A 47 0.10 24.96 3.60
N GLU A 48 0.48 24.04 2.71
CA GLU A 48 0.71 24.37 1.30
C GLU A 48 -0.57 24.64 0.50
N VAL A 49 -1.65 23.89 0.77
CA VAL A 49 -2.91 24.13 0.06
C VAL A 49 -3.60 25.43 0.50
N GLY A 50 -3.32 25.90 1.73
CA GLY A 50 -3.94 27.07 2.35
C GLY A 50 -5.12 26.74 3.27
N GLY A 51 -5.13 25.56 3.90
CA GLY A 51 -6.16 25.12 4.84
C GLY A 51 -7.31 24.33 4.20
N PHE A 52 -8.25 23.86 5.04
CA PHE A 52 -9.32 22.95 4.59
C PHE A 52 -10.29 23.59 3.59
N GLN A 53 -10.62 24.87 3.75
CA GLN A 53 -11.51 25.56 2.81
C GLN A 53 -10.90 25.62 1.40
N ALA A 54 -9.59 25.85 1.31
CA ALA A 54 -8.89 25.84 0.03
C ALA A 54 -8.92 24.46 -0.64
N VAL A 55 -8.98 23.36 0.13
CA VAL A 55 -9.17 22.01 -0.44
C VAL A 55 -10.53 21.91 -1.12
N LEU A 56 -11.60 22.39 -0.48
CA LEU A 56 -12.95 22.37 -1.05
C LEU A 56 -13.03 23.20 -2.33
N ASP A 57 -12.41 24.38 -2.34
CA ASP A 57 -12.52 25.32 -3.45
C ASP A 57 -11.61 24.93 -4.64
N LYS A 58 -10.40 24.43 -4.37
CA LYS A 58 -9.40 24.11 -5.41
C LYS A 58 -9.54 22.69 -5.97
N TYR A 59 -10.09 21.73 -5.21
CA TYR A 59 -10.20 20.34 -5.68
C TYR A 59 -11.00 20.18 -6.98
N PRO A 60 -12.15 20.85 -7.18
CA PRO A 60 -12.88 20.79 -8.46
C PRO A 60 -12.09 21.35 -9.64
N GLN A 61 -11.12 22.23 -9.38
CA GLN A 61 -10.29 22.88 -10.38
C GLN A 61 -8.99 22.09 -10.69
N ALA A 62 -8.74 20.98 -9.99
CA ALA A 62 -7.56 20.14 -10.14
C ALA A 62 -7.63 19.25 -11.40
N ILE A 63 -7.69 19.89 -12.56
CA ILE A 63 -7.79 19.27 -13.89
C ILE A 63 -6.39 19.32 -14.53
N PRO A 64 -5.89 18.20 -15.10
CA PRO A 64 -4.62 18.20 -15.82
C PRO A 64 -4.69 19.07 -17.08
N SER A 65 -3.58 19.71 -17.41
CA SER A 65 -3.38 20.57 -18.58
C SER A 65 -3.54 19.80 -19.89
N ILE A 66 -3.10 18.54 -19.92
CA ILE A 66 -3.19 17.64 -21.08
C ILE A 66 -4.22 16.54 -20.78
N ARG A 67 -5.23 16.42 -21.64
CA ARG A 67 -6.26 15.37 -21.55
C ARG A 67 -6.71 14.91 -22.92
N VAL A 68 -7.30 13.72 -22.95
CA VAL A 68 -8.03 13.24 -24.12
C VAL A 68 -9.31 14.08 -24.33
N PRO A 69 -9.48 14.73 -25.49
CA PRO A 69 -10.67 15.52 -25.78
C PRO A 69 -11.94 14.65 -25.78
N ASN A 70 -13.10 15.23 -25.45
CA ASN A 70 -14.41 14.55 -25.34
C ASN A 70 -14.52 13.43 -24.28
N THR A 71 -13.62 13.40 -23.29
CA THR A 71 -13.72 12.44 -22.18
C THR A 71 -13.87 13.16 -20.83
N THR A 72 -14.43 12.44 -19.85
CA THR A 72 -14.46 12.82 -18.44
C THR A 72 -13.18 12.40 -17.70
N CYS A 73 -12.23 11.78 -18.40
CA CYS A 73 -10.99 11.29 -17.82
C CYS A 73 -10.14 12.48 -17.31
N GLY A 74 -9.56 12.33 -16.11
CA GLY A 74 -8.78 13.38 -15.46
C GLY A 74 -9.58 14.50 -14.79
N ILE A 75 -10.91 14.57 -14.99
CA ILE A 75 -11.75 15.60 -14.35
C ILE A 75 -12.18 15.12 -12.94
N PRO A 76 -11.96 15.92 -11.88
CA PRO A 76 -12.52 15.64 -10.56
C PRO A 76 -14.04 15.58 -10.59
N ARG A 77 -14.62 14.59 -9.92
CA ARG A 77 -16.08 14.42 -9.88
C ARG A 77 -16.73 15.45 -8.94
N GLU A 78 -17.91 15.94 -9.31
CA GLU A 78 -18.66 16.92 -8.52
C GLU A 78 -19.12 16.37 -7.16
N ASP A 79 -19.38 15.06 -7.06
CA ASP A 79 -19.77 14.39 -5.82
C ASP A 79 -18.59 13.91 -4.96
N ALA A 80 -17.35 14.36 -5.24
CA ALA A 80 -16.14 13.86 -4.58
C ALA A 80 -16.13 14.03 -3.04
N PHE A 81 -16.83 15.04 -2.52
CA PHE A 81 -16.97 15.30 -1.08
C PHE A 81 -18.20 14.61 -0.45
N HIS A 82 -18.97 13.84 -1.21
CA HIS A 82 -20.12 13.09 -0.69
C HIS A 82 -19.69 11.68 -0.27
N ILE A 83 -19.86 11.35 1.01
CA ILE A 83 -19.58 10.02 1.56
C ILE A 83 -20.51 8.97 0.91
N PHE A 84 -21.79 9.29 0.78
CA PHE A 84 -22.78 8.46 0.08
C PHE A 84 -23.05 9.06 -1.30
N ARG A 85 -22.44 8.45 -2.32
CA ARG A 85 -22.62 8.85 -3.72
C ARG A 85 -23.95 8.35 -4.28
N HIS A 86 -24.34 8.88 -5.44
CA HIS A 86 -25.62 8.54 -6.08
C HIS A 86 -25.81 7.00 -6.24
N PRO A 87 -26.99 6.44 -5.91
CA PRO A 87 -27.20 4.99 -5.82
C PRO A 87 -27.08 4.21 -7.13
N VAL A 88 -27.14 4.86 -8.30
CA VAL A 88 -27.24 4.16 -9.60
C VAL A 88 -26.19 4.62 -10.62
N THR A 89 -25.88 5.92 -10.65
CA THR A 89 -25.03 6.54 -11.69
C THR A 89 -23.58 6.76 -11.23
N SER A 90 -23.28 6.44 -9.98
CA SER A 90 -21.93 6.53 -9.44
C SER A 90 -21.14 5.25 -9.72
N ASP A 91 -19.83 5.35 -9.92
CA ASP A 91 -18.93 4.19 -10.02
C ASP A 91 -18.85 3.44 -8.69
N LEU A 92 -19.14 4.14 -7.60
CA LEU A 92 -19.22 3.61 -6.24
C LEU A 92 -20.60 3.96 -5.67
N PRO A 93 -21.66 3.23 -6.08
CA PRO A 93 -23.01 3.49 -5.62
C PRO A 93 -23.14 3.10 -4.15
N TRP A 94 -23.73 3.97 -3.32
CA TRP A 94 -23.77 3.73 -1.86
C TRP A 94 -24.39 2.38 -1.44
N PRO A 95 -25.47 1.85 -2.07
CA PRO A 95 -26.02 0.56 -1.66
C PRO A 95 -25.04 -0.58 -1.96
N GLY A 96 -24.38 -0.52 -3.13
CA GLY A 96 -23.35 -1.46 -3.53
C GLY A 96 -22.11 -1.38 -2.66
N VAL A 97 -21.73 -0.19 -2.18
CA VAL A 97 -20.64 -0.05 -1.22
C VAL A 97 -21.01 -0.65 0.14
N ILE A 98 -22.18 -0.35 0.71
CA ILE A 98 -22.56 -0.88 2.02
C ILE A 98 -22.75 -2.41 1.97
N LEU A 99 -23.58 -2.90 1.05
CA LEU A 99 -23.89 -4.33 0.96
C LEU A 99 -22.74 -5.12 0.34
N GLY A 100 -22.10 -4.58 -0.70
CA GLY A 100 -21.04 -5.25 -1.43
C GLY A 100 -19.68 -5.22 -0.72
N MET A 101 -19.31 -4.14 -0.02
CA MET A 101 -18.03 -4.09 0.71
C MET A 101 -18.10 -4.72 2.12
N SER A 102 -19.30 -4.89 2.68
CA SER A 102 -19.44 -5.54 4.00
C SER A 102 -19.01 -7.00 3.96
N ILE A 103 -19.29 -7.74 2.87
CA ILE A 103 -18.87 -9.14 2.71
C ILE A 103 -17.33 -9.28 2.66
N PRO A 104 -16.59 -8.59 1.75
CA PRO A 104 -15.13 -8.57 1.76
C PRO A 104 -14.53 -8.08 3.07
N SER A 105 -15.16 -7.09 3.71
CA SER A 105 -14.69 -6.60 5.02
C SER A 105 -14.79 -7.69 6.06
N MET A 106 -15.94 -8.38 6.15
CA MET A 106 -16.12 -9.49 7.09
C MET A 106 -15.11 -10.62 6.82
N TRP A 107 -14.88 -10.98 5.57
CA TRP A 107 -13.84 -11.94 5.19
C TRP A 107 -12.45 -11.48 5.65
N TYR A 108 -12.08 -10.22 5.38
CA TYR A 108 -10.77 -9.68 5.75
C TYR A 108 -10.53 -9.66 7.26
N TRP A 109 -11.54 -9.31 8.07
CA TRP A 109 -11.37 -9.21 9.53
C TRP A 109 -11.54 -10.54 10.27
N CYS A 110 -12.36 -11.45 9.74
CA CYS A 110 -12.75 -12.67 10.45
C CYS A 110 -12.13 -13.95 9.87
N SER A 111 -11.68 -13.93 8.62
CA SER A 111 -11.23 -15.13 7.91
C SER A 111 -9.84 -15.00 7.29
N ASP A 112 -9.32 -13.78 7.14
CA ASP A 112 -7.93 -13.59 6.71
C ASP A 112 -6.98 -14.10 7.78
N GLN A 113 -6.20 -15.11 7.40
CA GLN A 113 -5.28 -15.79 8.29
C GLN A 113 -4.22 -14.84 8.88
N VAL A 114 -3.81 -13.78 8.18
CA VAL A 114 -2.85 -12.80 8.73
C VAL A 114 -3.43 -12.09 9.95
N ILE A 115 -4.71 -11.71 9.90
CA ILE A 115 -5.38 -10.98 10.98
C ILE A 115 -5.80 -11.92 12.11
N VAL A 116 -6.36 -13.08 11.76
CA VAL A 116 -6.79 -14.09 12.72
C VAL A 116 -5.61 -14.60 13.56
N GLN A 117 -4.45 -14.86 12.93
CA GLN A 117 -3.24 -15.28 13.65
C GLN A 117 -2.79 -14.28 14.71
N ARG A 118 -2.86 -12.97 14.42
CA ARG A 118 -2.50 -11.91 15.38
C ARG A 118 -3.46 -11.88 16.57
N SER A 119 -4.75 -12.13 16.32
CA SER A 119 -5.77 -12.21 17.38
C SER A 119 -5.56 -13.45 18.27
N LEU A 120 -5.20 -14.60 17.68
CA LEU A 120 -4.91 -15.85 18.38
C LEU A 120 -3.59 -15.80 19.18
N ALA A 121 -2.62 -15.00 18.75
CA ALA A 121 -1.37 -14.78 19.47
C ALA A 121 -1.51 -13.86 20.71
N SER A 122 -2.71 -13.34 20.96
CA SER A 122 -2.99 -12.53 22.16
C SER A 122 -2.89 -13.38 23.43
N LYS A 123 -2.52 -12.74 24.56
CA LYS A 123 -2.39 -13.44 25.85
C LYS A 123 -3.72 -14.08 26.28
N ASN A 124 -4.80 -13.29 26.23
CA ASN A 124 -6.14 -13.67 26.68
C ASN A 124 -7.21 -13.11 25.73
N ILE A 125 -8.40 -13.71 25.73
CA ILE A 125 -9.56 -13.21 24.94
C ILE A 125 -9.93 -11.74 25.23
N VAL A 126 -9.73 -11.28 26.47
CA VAL A 126 -9.98 -9.87 26.85
C VAL A 126 -9.01 -8.93 26.14
N HIS A 127 -7.74 -9.32 26.00
CA HIS A 127 -6.75 -8.54 25.26
C HIS A 127 -7.04 -8.58 23.75
N ALA A 128 -7.49 -9.72 23.20
CA ALA A 128 -7.95 -9.80 21.82
C ALA A 128 -9.08 -8.81 21.54
N LYS A 129 -10.14 -8.83 22.37
CA LYS A 129 -11.30 -7.93 22.24
C LYS A 129 -10.90 -6.46 22.38
N GLY A 130 -10.08 -6.13 23.37
CA GLY A 130 -9.57 -4.77 23.56
C GLY A 130 -8.73 -4.28 22.38
N GLY A 131 -7.86 -5.14 21.84
CA GLY A 131 -7.06 -4.86 20.65
C GLY A 131 -7.93 -4.63 19.41
N SER A 132 -8.97 -5.45 19.20
CA SER A 132 -9.91 -5.27 18.09
C SER A 132 -10.70 -3.97 18.19
N LEU A 133 -11.15 -3.58 19.39
CA LEU A 133 -11.82 -2.29 19.61
C LEU A 133 -10.88 -1.12 19.33
N LEU A 134 -9.65 -1.17 19.85
CA LEU A 134 -8.64 -0.15 19.56
C LEU A 134 -8.36 -0.02 18.06
N ALA A 135 -8.21 -1.15 17.35
CA ALA A 135 -8.03 -1.16 15.91
C ALA A 135 -9.21 -0.52 15.16
N ALA A 136 -10.44 -0.77 15.60
CA ALA A 136 -11.63 -0.14 15.04
C ALA A 136 -11.62 1.40 15.21
N TYR A 137 -11.23 1.90 16.39
CA TYR A 137 -11.10 3.35 16.62
C TYR A 137 -9.98 3.98 15.77
N LEU A 138 -8.80 3.34 15.72
CA LEU A 138 -7.66 3.85 14.94
C LEU A 138 -7.94 3.88 13.43
N LYS A 139 -8.87 3.06 12.95
CA LYS A 139 -9.27 2.98 11.54
C LYS A 139 -9.93 4.24 10.99
N VAL A 140 -10.37 5.14 11.86
CA VAL A 140 -10.88 6.45 11.46
C VAL A 140 -9.74 7.37 11.01
N LEU A 141 -8.52 7.18 11.53
CA LEU A 141 -7.37 8.05 11.25
C LEU A 141 -6.91 8.07 9.77
N PRO A 142 -6.79 6.93 9.06
CA PRO A 142 -6.43 6.90 7.64
C PRO A 142 -7.26 7.83 6.74
N PHE A 143 -8.54 8.06 7.08
CA PHE A 143 -9.36 9.01 6.33
C PHE A 143 -8.74 10.42 6.38
N PHE A 144 -8.37 10.90 7.57
CA PHE A 144 -7.80 12.24 7.73
C PHE A 144 -6.35 12.32 7.28
N MET A 145 -5.54 11.29 7.57
CA MET A 145 -4.08 11.32 7.36
C MET A 145 -3.62 10.76 6.01
N MET A 146 -4.49 10.06 5.26
CA MET A 146 -4.17 9.52 3.93
C MET A 146 -5.10 10.03 2.85
N VAL A 147 -6.42 9.97 3.03
CA VAL A 147 -7.37 10.35 1.98
C VAL A 147 -7.30 11.85 1.69
N ILE A 148 -7.36 12.70 2.72
CA ILE A 148 -7.31 14.16 2.52
C ILE A 148 -5.96 14.61 1.93
N PRO A 149 -4.78 14.19 2.45
CA PRO A 149 -3.52 14.45 1.78
C PRO A 149 -3.51 13.93 0.33
N GLY A 150 -4.04 12.73 0.06
CA GLY A 150 -4.17 12.23 -1.32
C GLY A 150 -4.95 13.19 -2.25
N MET A 151 -6.04 13.79 -1.75
CA MET A 151 -6.79 14.82 -2.49
C MET A 151 -5.97 16.10 -2.69
N ILE A 152 -5.23 16.54 -1.67
CA ILE A 152 -4.32 17.70 -1.75
C ILE A 152 -3.21 17.45 -2.78
N SER A 153 -2.68 16.23 -2.86
CA SER A 153 -1.69 15.86 -3.87
C SER A 153 -2.18 16.11 -5.29
N ARG A 154 -3.46 15.83 -5.55
CA ARG A 154 -4.06 16.07 -6.86
C ARG A 154 -4.20 17.57 -7.15
N ILE A 155 -4.48 18.39 -6.13
CA ILE A 155 -4.55 19.85 -6.25
C ILE A 155 -3.17 20.44 -6.59
N LEU A 156 -2.13 19.98 -5.91
CA LEU A 156 -0.76 20.50 -6.09
C LEU A 156 -0.07 19.96 -7.35
N TYR A 157 -0.36 18.72 -7.74
CA TYR A 157 0.28 18.04 -8.87
C TYR A 157 -0.76 17.43 -9.83
N PRO A 158 -1.63 18.24 -10.47
CA PRO A 158 -2.72 17.74 -11.30
C PRO A 158 -2.24 16.99 -12.56
N ASP A 159 -1.14 17.46 -13.18
CA ASP A 159 -0.60 16.85 -14.41
C ASP A 159 0.04 15.48 -14.18
N GLU A 160 0.58 15.23 -12.98
CA GLU A 160 1.19 13.96 -12.64
C GLU A 160 0.18 12.98 -12.02
N VAL A 161 -0.57 13.42 -11.01
CA VAL A 161 -1.47 12.55 -10.23
C VAL A 161 -2.84 12.41 -10.88
N GLY A 162 -3.36 13.50 -11.44
CA GLY A 162 -4.67 13.56 -12.09
C GLY A 162 -4.63 13.24 -13.58
N CYS A 163 -3.49 12.83 -14.13
CA CYS A 163 -3.27 12.62 -15.56
C CYS A 163 -4.43 11.85 -16.21
N GLY A 164 -4.91 12.37 -17.35
CA GLY A 164 -6.03 11.77 -18.10
C GLY A 164 -5.62 11.22 -19.47
N ASP A 165 -4.39 11.52 -19.91
CA ASP A 165 -3.86 11.09 -21.20
C ASP A 165 -2.98 9.84 -21.06
N PRO A 166 -3.24 8.75 -21.82
CA PRO A 166 -2.51 7.49 -21.69
C PRO A 166 -1.00 7.58 -21.92
N ASP A 167 -0.55 8.45 -22.84
CA ASP A 167 0.87 8.57 -23.17
C ASP A 167 1.60 9.34 -22.07
N VAL A 168 1.01 10.43 -21.57
CA VAL A 168 1.55 11.20 -20.43
C VAL A 168 1.57 10.34 -19.16
N CYS A 169 0.47 9.66 -18.82
CA CYS A 169 0.42 8.79 -17.64
C CYS A 169 1.47 7.67 -17.70
N LYS A 170 1.70 7.09 -18.90
CA LYS A 170 2.74 6.07 -19.10
C LYS A 170 4.15 6.63 -18.87
N GLN A 171 4.42 7.88 -19.24
CA GLN A 171 5.70 8.52 -18.97
C GLN A 171 5.91 8.84 -17.49
N VAL A 172 4.87 9.29 -16.79
CA VAL A 172 4.95 9.68 -15.37
C VAL A 172 5.04 8.48 -14.43
N CYS A 173 4.12 7.52 -14.54
CA CYS A 173 4.01 6.41 -13.58
C CYS A 173 4.10 5.02 -14.21
N GLY A 174 4.30 4.91 -15.53
CA GLY A 174 4.36 3.61 -16.21
C GLY A 174 3.01 2.90 -16.36
N ASN A 175 1.89 3.57 -16.06
CA ASN A 175 0.54 3.03 -16.16
C ASN A 175 -0.33 3.93 -17.06
N PRO A 176 -0.84 3.44 -18.21
CA PRO A 176 -1.68 4.25 -19.10
C PRO A 176 -3.09 4.52 -18.54
N VAL A 177 -3.51 3.82 -17.49
CA VAL A 177 -4.87 3.95 -16.92
C VAL A 177 -4.99 5.10 -15.91
N GLY A 178 -3.86 5.52 -15.32
CA GLY A 178 -3.83 6.64 -14.37
C GLY A 178 -2.75 6.46 -13.30
N CYS A 179 -2.44 7.58 -12.63
CA CYS A 179 -1.33 7.70 -11.68
C CYS A 179 -1.79 8.07 -10.26
N SER A 180 -3.05 7.81 -9.89
CA SER A 180 -3.57 8.12 -8.55
C SER A 180 -2.77 7.46 -7.41
N ASP A 181 -2.18 6.28 -7.66
CA ASP A 181 -1.43 5.52 -6.63
C ASP A 181 -0.13 6.21 -6.20
N ILE A 182 0.43 7.12 -7.02
CA ILE A 182 1.65 7.85 -6.67
C ILE A 182 1.38 9.08 -5.80
N ALA A 183 0.11 9.47 -5.59
CA ALA A 183 -0.27 10.71 -4.90
C ALA A 183 0.42 10.87 -3.53
N TYR A 184 0.31 9.86 -2.67
CA TYR A 184 0.88 9.93 -1.32
C TYR A 184 2.41 10.00 -1.36
N ALA A 185 3.05 9.20 -2.21
CA ALA A 185 4.50 9.21 -2.38
C ALA A 185 5.00 10.54 -2.96
N LYS A 186 4.26 11.14 -3.89
CA LYS A 186 4.59 12.43 -4.50
C LYS A 186 4.60 13.54 -3.44
N LEU A 187 3.60 13.60 -2.57
CA LEU A 187 3.59 14.56 -1.45
C LEU A 187 4.77 14.37 -0.50
N VAL A 188 5.10 13.13 -0.15
CA VAL A 188 6.26 12.83 0.70
C VAL A 188 7.56 13.35 0.06
N MET A 189 7.69 13.22 -1.26
CA MET A 189 8.90 13.59 -1.99
C MET A 189 9.04 15.10 -2.18
N GLU A 190 7.94 15.80 -2.44
CA GLU A 190 7.98 17.22 -2.77
C GLU A 190 7.79 18.15 -1.56
N LEU A 191 7.01 17.75 -0.56
CA LEU A 191 6.68 18.63 0.57
C LEU A 191 7.58 18.44 1.79
N LEU A 192 8.16 17.25 1.99
CA LEU A 192 8.93 16.97 3.21
C LEU A 192 10.41 17.35 3.04
N PRO A 193 11.05 17.92 4.08
CA PRO A 193 12.47 18.25 4.04
C PRO A 193 13.34 16.98 3.97
N ALA A 194 14.58 17.13 3.51
CA ALA A 194 15.49 16.03 3.15
C ALA A 194 15.62 14.91 4.21
N GLY A 195 15.58 15.24 5.51
CA GLY A 195 15.61 14.24 6.59
C GLY A 195 14.31 13.46 6.75
N LEU A 196 13.17 14.16 6.78
CA LEU A 196 11.86 13.54 6.99
C LEU A 196 11.39 12.78 5.75
N ARG A 197 11.72 13.28 4.55
CA ARG A 197 11.50 12.58 3.27
C ARG A 197 12.20 11.21 3.27
N GLY A 198 13.48 11.17 3.65
CA GLY A 198 14.24 9.93 3.73
C GLY A 198 13.65 8.94 4.73
N LEU A 199 13.26 9.44 5.92
CA LEU A 199 12.60 8.63 6.95
C LEU A 199 11.29 8.02 6.44
N MET A 200 10.43 8.83 5.81
CA MET A 200 9.14 8.38 5.30
C MET A 200 9.30 7.34 4.18
N MET A 201 10.22 7.56 3.25
CA MET A 201 10.51 6.59 2.18
C MET A 201 11.02 5.26 2.74
N ALA A 202 11.89 5.30 3.77
CA ALA A 202 12.37 4.10 4.43
C ALA A 202 11.22 3.34 5.13
N VAL A 203 10.32 4.06 5.80
CA VAL A 203 9.16 3.48 6.49
C VAL A 203 8.17 2.88 5.50
N MET A 204 7.91 3.52 4.37
CA MET A 204 7.05 2.97 3.31
C MET A 204 7.62 1.66 2.75
N LEU A 205 8.94 1.62 2.50
CA LEU A 205 9.61 0.38 2.07
C LEU A 205 9.54 -0.70 3.16
N ALA A 206 9.77 -0.34 4.43
CA ALA A 206 9.63 -1.26 5.55
C ALA A 206 8.21 -1.83 5.65
N ALA A 207 7.18 -1.01 5.42
CA ALA A 207 5.79 -1.43 5.44
C ALA A 207 5.44 -2.44 4.35
N LEU A 208 5.98 -2.25 3.15
CA LEU A 208 5.84 -3.22 2.07
C LEU A 208 6.50 -4.55 2.45
N MET A 209 7.71 -4.50 3.03
CA MET A 209 8.43 -5.71 3.44
C MET A 209 7.75 -6.45 4.59
N SER A 210 7.21 -5.72 5.57
CA SER A 210 6.39 -6.28 6.66
C SER A 210 5.14 -6.99 6.12
N SER A 211 4.43 -6.35 5.18
CA SER A 211 3.21 -6.92 4.57
C SER A 211 3.53 -8.20 3.80
N LEU A 212 4.59 -8.21 3.00
CA LEU A 212 5.05 -9.40 2.28
C LEU A 212 5.45 -10.53 3.24
N THR A 213 6.18 -10.19 4.30
CA THR A 213 6.59 -11.16 5.34
C THR A 213 5.38 -11.80 6.00
N SER A 214 4.36 -11.00 6.36
CA SER A 214 3.12 -11.49 6.96
C SER A 214 2.36 -12.45 6.04
N ILE A 215 2.25 -12.12 4.75
CA ILE A 215 1.59 -12.97 3.75
C ILE A 215 2.34 -14.31 3.61
N PHE A 216 3.66 -14.28 3.49
CA PHE A 216 4.46 -15.50 3.38
C PHE A 216 4.41 -16.36 4.64
N ASN A 217 4.41 -15.75 5.82
CA ASN A 217 4.27 -16.48 7.08
C ASN A 217 2.89 -17.14 7.23
N SER A 218 1.84 -16.42 6.87
CA SER A 218 0.47 -16.95 6.86
C SER A 218 0.31 -18.12 5.88
N SER A 219 0.77 -17.95 4.64
CA SER A 219 0.77 -19.01 3.62
C SER A 219 1.56 -20.25 4.06
N SER A 220 2.74 -20.05 4.67
CA SER A 220 3.54 -21.15 5.23
C SER A 220 2.84 -21.87 6.36
N THR A 221 2.06 -21.16 7.18
CA THR A 221 1.31 -21.78 8.30
C THR A 221 0.18 -22.64 7.75
N ILE A 222 -0.59 -22.14 6.78
CA ILE A 222 -1.65 -22.91 6.11
C ILE A 222 -1.05 -24.18 5.49
N PHE A 223 0.06 -24.05 4.77
CA PHE A 223 0.70 -25.21 4.14
C PHE A 223 1.20 -26.25 5.15
N THR A 224 1.84 -25.82 6.23
CA THR A 224 2.40 -26.74 7.24
C THR A 224 1.32 -27.38 8.12
N MET A 225 0.35 -26.60 8.59
CA MET A 225 -0.64 -27.05 9.55
C MET A 225 -1.83 -27.73 8.89
N ASP A 226 -2.31 -27.22 7.75
CA ASP A 226 -3.55 -27.71 7.13
C ASP A 226 -3.28 -28.77 6.07
N LEU A 227 -2.17 -28.67 5.33
CA LEU A 227 -1.80 -29.63 4.30
C LEU A 227 -0.78 -30.66 4.80
N TRP A 228 0.37 -30.22 5.30
CA TRP A 228 1.48 -31.12 5.64
C TRP A 228 1.16 -32.04 6.81
N ARG A 229 0.56 -31.53 7.91
CA ARG A 229 0.11 -32.40 9.02
C ARG A 229 -1.00 -33.38 8.62
N ASN A 230 -1.81 -33.05 7.62
CA ASN A 230 -2.85 -33.96 7.14
C ASN A 230 -2.25 -35.11 6.33
N ILE A 231 -1.25 -34.81 5.48
CA ILE A 231 -0.49 -35.81 4.71
C ILE A 231 0.39 -36.66 5.64
N ARG A 232 1.11 -36.01 6.57
CA ARG A 232 2.02 -36.66 7.52
C ARG A 232 1.58 -36.38 8.96
N ARG A 233 0.69 -37.25 9.46
CA ARG A 233 0.05 -37.13 10.79
C ARG A 233 1.03 -37.10 11.98
N THR A 234 2.24 -37.64 11.83
CA THR A 234 3.29 -37.68 12.86
C THR A 234 4.51 -36.84 12.48
N ALA A 235 4.29 -35.65 11.92
CA ALA A 235 5.37 -34.71 11.65
C ALA A 235 5.96 -34.14 12.96
N SER A 236 7.28 -34.10 13.07
CA SER A 236 7.97 -33.47 14.21
C SER A 236 7.95 -31.93 14.10
N GLU A 237 8.09 -31.22 15.22
CA GLU A 237 8.17 -29.75 15.23
C GLU A 237 9.35 -29.22 14.39
N TRP A 238 10.48 -29.92 14.42
CA TRP A 238 11.64 -29.62 13.57
C TRP A 238 11.33 -29.76 12.09
N GLU A 239 10.60 -30.81 11.71
CA GLU A 239 10.18 -31.02 10.33
C GLU A 239 9.22 -29.93 9.86
N LEU A 240 8.24 -29.55 10.69
CA LEU A 240 7.29 -28.48 10.38
C LEU A 240 8.01 -27.14 10.16
N MET A 241 9.02 -26.84 10.97
CA MET A 241 9.83 -25.63 10.81
C MET A 241 10.62 -25.64 9.49
N ILE A 242 11.21 -26.79 9.12
CA ILE A 242 11.95 -26.93 7.86
C ILE A 242 11.00 -26.78 6.66
N VAL A 243 9.86 -27.48 6.68
CA VAL A 243 8.84 -27.42 5.61
C VAL A 243 8.26 -26.01 5.48
N GLY A 244 8.03 -25.32 6.59
CA GLY A 244 7.58 -23.93 6.55
C GLY A 244 8.62 -23.00 5.92
N SER A 245 9.89 -23.18 6.28
CA SER A 245 11.00 -22.37 5.73
C SER A 245 11.20 -22.63 4.24
N THR A 246 11.09 -23.88 3.78
CA THR A 246 11.17 -24.21 2.35
C THR A 246 9.97 -23.66 1.57
N GLN A 247 8.76 -23.67 2.14
CA GLN A 247 7.57 -23.09 1.51
C GLN A 247 7.65 -21.57 1.37
N LYS A 248 8.23 -20.86 2.34
CA LYS A 248 8.51 -19.43 2.19
C LYS A 248 9.45 -19.16 1.01
N GLY A 249 10.51 -19.95 0.89
CA GLY A 249 11.46 -19.87 -0.22
C GLY A 249 10.82 -20.17 -1.58
N SER A 250 9.93 -21.16 -1.65
CA SER A 250 9.23 -21.52 -2.90
C SER A 250 8.31 -20.38 -3.37
N ASN A 251 7.52 -19.79 -2.46
CA ASN A 251 6.66 -18.65 -2.76
C ASN A 251 7.44 -17.45 -3.31
N ILE A 252 8.57 -17.09 -2.68
CA ILE A 252 9.42 -15.99 -3.16
C ILE A 252 9.93 -16.28 -4.59
N ARG A 253 10.40 -17.49 -4.85
CA ARG A 253 10.90 -17.87 -6.18
C ARG A 253 9.82 -17.77 -7.24
N LEU A 254 8.60 -18.22 -6.93
CA LEU A 254 7.44 -18.08 -7.82
C LEU A 254 7.11 -16.61 -8.10
N THR A 255 7.13 -15.74 -7.09
CA THR A 255 6.94 -14.30 -7.27
C THR A 255 8.00 -13.69 -8.18
N LEU A 256 9.28 -14.05 -8.01
CA LEU A 256 10.37 -13.55 -8.87
C LEU A 256 10.20 -13.99 -10.33
N ILE A 257 9.86 -15.27 -10.57
CA ILE A 257 9.59 -15.78 -11.92
C ILE A 257 8.41 -15.04 -12.56
N TRP A 258 7.35 -14.80 -11.79
CA TRP A 258 6.19 -14.06 -12.27
C TRP A 258 6.53 -12.62 -12.65
N LEU A 259 7.38 -11.94 -11.86
CA LEU A 259 7.84 -10.58 -12.15
C LEU A 259 8.67 -10.52 -13.44
N GLU A 260 9.60 -11.46 -13.62
CA GLU A 260 10.38 -11.57 -14.86
C GLU A 260 9.48 -11.78 -16.08
N MET A 261 8.46 -12.65 -15.95
CA MET A 261 7.48 -12.89 -17.02
C MET A 261 6.67 -11.62 -17.34
N LYS A 262 6.20 -10.89 -16.33
CA LYS A 262 5.47 -9.63 -16.53
C LYS A 262 6.35 -8.59 -17.22
N ASN A 263 7.61 -8.46 -16.81
CA ASN A 263 8.56 -7.52 -17.43
C ASN A 263 8.89 -7.90 -18.88
N GLY A 264 8.91 -9.19 -19.21
CA GLY A 264 9.07 -9.67 -20.59
C GLY A 264 7.84 -9.44 -21.48
N LEU A 265 6.64 -9.39 -20.90
CA LEU A 265 5.37 -9.18 -21.62
C LEU A 265 5.02 -7.70 -21.82
N MET A 266 5.63 -6.77 -21.08
CA MET A 266 5.36 -5.34 -21.24
C MET A 266 6.13 -4.78 -22.46
N PRO A 267 5.45 -4.17 -23.44
CA PRO A 267 6.14 -3.50 -24.54
C PRO A 267 6.97 -2.34 -23.98
N LYS A 268 8.29 -2.40 -24.20
CA LYS A 268 9.22 -1.35 -23.79
C LYS A 268 8.74 -0.01 -24.37
N PRO A 269 8.69 1.07 -23.58
CA PRO A 269 8.37 2.38 -24.13
C PRO A 269 9.39 2.73 -25.22
N ASN A 270 8.90 3.15 -26.38
CA ASN A 270 9.72 3.81 -27.41
C ASN A 270 10.15 5.16 -26.84
N VAL A 271 11.24 5.18 -26.09
CA VAL A 271 11.89 6.43 -25.68
C VAL A 271 12.65 6.96 -26.90
N GLY A 272 11.94 7.71 -27.73
CA GLY A 272 12.56 8.66 -28.66
C GLY A 272 12.99 9.90 -27.88
N LEU A 273 14.28 10.22 -27.99
CA LEU A 273 14.97 11.44 -27.54
C LEU A 273 15.41 11.52 -26.05
N HIS A 274 16.67 11.13 -25.87
CA HIS A 274 17.71 11.72 -25.01
C HIS A 274 17.35 12.98 -24.20
N GLN A 275 17.51 12.92 -22.87
CA GLN A 275 18.59 13.64 -22.19
C GLN A 275 18.89 12.97 -20.82
N PRO A 276 20.13 12.55 -20.53
CA PRO A 276 20.47 11.97 -19.23
C PRO A 276 20.55 13.07 -18.16
N LEU A 277 19.69 12.99 -17.13
CA LEU A 277 19.94 13.67 -15.87
C LEU A 277 21.18 13.03 -15.23
N THR A 278 22.31 13.73 -15.34
CA THR A 278 23.56 13.41 -14.68
C THR A 278 23.38 13.48 -13.17
N LEU A 279 23.68 12.37 -12.51
CA LEU A 279 23.74 12.20 -11.07
C LEU A 279 25.10 12.70 -10.56
N ASP A 280 25.40 13.99 -10.73
CA ASP A 280 26.68 14.62 -10.33
C ASP A 280 26.53 15.79 -9.34
N ARG A 281 25.44 15.85 -8.57
CA ARG A 281 25.35 16.70 -7.37
C ARG A 281 24.62 16.00 -6.23
N LEU A 282 25.33 15.09 -5.58
CA LEU A 282 25.25 14.78 -4.14
C LEU A 282 26.64 14.35 -3.68
#